data_AF-A0A660VG11-F1
#
_entry.id   AF-A0A660VG11-F1
#
_cell.length_a   1.000
_cell.length_b   1.000
_cell.length_c   1.000
_cell.angle_alpha   90.00
_cell.angle_beta   90.00
_cell.angle_gamma   90.00
#
_symmetry.space_group_name_H-M   'P 1'
#
loop_
_entity.id
_entity.type
_entity.pdbx_description
1 polymer ?
#
loop_
_entity_poly.entity_id
_entity_poly.type
_entity_poly.pdbx_seq_one_letter_code
_entity_poly.pdbx_strand_id
1 'polypeptide(L)'
;MNIEANHPCFACHSKLEQVSQVRADCTNPACPGGQVFTICGFCKKFSFAVKFSYCFNPNCRLYKKKRTVCPICNKMSVITYHGRPLCINRQCPSNRKNVTRCFFCDNESFLKSPHAMFCTKGDCPYLLERVYECFHCGELSFVEKEARCKNPGCQYYDVEMALCPYCHKRTRIVDSNHPHQGRCSNPECSDYFNRKAAEEAVAEAPPADIGSTIAIPLQDTLQQMAGESRKDTGEPQPAAPVVPEKMDTIAVPMSDIGEVGPAPVAHESVPEASPFGTAAEELTPEKLFKGAQDETPPPSPPQKEASETIPVDRDGQEEAAPVAQHPT
;
A
#
# COMPACT_ATOMS: atom_id res chain seq x y z
N MET A 1 20.68 -13.43 -18.68
CA MET A 1 19.30 -13.50 -19.20
C MET A 1 19.10 -12.31 -20.11
N ASN A 2 19.06 -12.55 -21.42
CA ASN A 2 18.74 -11.51 -22.39
C ASN A 2 17.23 -11.29 -22.35
N ILE A 3 16.81 -10.03 -22.35
CA ILE A 3 15.41 -9.63 -22.43
C ILE A 3 15.28 -8.87 -23.75
N GLU A 4 14.27 -9.24 -24.53
CA GLU A 4 14.02 -8.72 -25.87
C GLU A 4 12.78 -7.83 -25.88
N ALA A 5 12.78 -6.78 -26.72
CA ALA A 5 11.66 -5.85 -26.88
C ALA A 5 10.53 -6.40 -27.78
N ASN A 6 10.19 -7.68 -27.66
CA ASN A 6 9.25 -8.40 -28.53
C ASN A 6 7.77 -8.10 -28.22
N HIS A 7 7.46 -6.86 -27.82
CA HIS A 7 6.11 -6.41 -27.51
C HIS A 7 5.93 -4.95 -27.93
N PRO A 8 4.71 -4.53 -28.29
CA PRO A 8 4.43 -3.12 -28.54
C PRO A 8 4.67 -2.26 -27.28
N CYS A 9 4.80 -0.96 -27.48
CA CYS A 9 4.92 0.03 -26.42
C CYS A 9 3.67 0.03 -25.53
N PHE A 10 3.82 -0.30 -24.25
CA PHE A 10 2.69 -0.32 -23.30
C PHE A 10 2.02 1.05 -23.06
N ALA A 11 2.58 2.15 -23.58
CA ALA A 11 2.02 3.50 -23.44
C ALA A 11 1.18 3.97 -24.64
N CYS A 12 1.41 3.43 -25.85
CA CYS A 12 0.74 3.89 -27.08
C CYS A 12 0.62 2.82 -28.18
N HIS A 13 0.94 1.56 -27.88
CA HIS A 13 0.90 0.40 -28.77
C HIS A 13 1.79 0.44 -30.04
N SER A 14 2.53 1.53 -30.27
CA SER A 14 3.53 1.65 -31.34
C SER A 14 4.73 0.70 -31.13
N LYS A 15 5.53 0.47 -32.17
CA LYS A 15 6.73 -0.39 -32.12
C LYS A 15 7.75 0.12 -31.08
N LEU A 16 8.37 -0.82 -30.35
CA LEU A 16 9.59 -0.57 -29.58
C LEU A 16 10.78 -1.12 -30.37
N GLU A 17 11.85 -0.34 -30.45
CA GLU A 17 13.11 -0.72 -31.09
C GLU A 17 14.20 -0.82 -30.02
N GLN A 18 14.80 -1.99 -29.91
CA GLN A 18 15.79 -2.26 -28.88
C GLN A 18 17.15 -1.68 -29.27
N VAL A 19 17.52 -0.58 -28.61
CA VAL A 19 18.80 0.12 -28.82
C VAL A 19 19.94 -0.55 -28.07
N SER A 20 19.65 -1.21 -26.94
CA SER A 20 20.65 -2.00 -26.19
C SER A 20 20.03 -3.09 -25.34
N GLN A 21 20.85 -3.88 -24.64
CA GLN A 21 20.38 -4.88 -23.67
C GLN A 21 19.50 -4.31 -22.54
N VAL A 22 19.52 -2.98 -22.30
CA VAL A 22 18.78 -2.34 -21.20
C VAL A 22 17.89 -1.17 -21.63
N ARG A 23 17.96 -0.73 -22.90
CA ARG A 23 17.17 0.37 -23.47
C ARG A 23 16.42 -0.06 -24.73
N ALA A 24 15.15 0.34 -24.83
CA ALA A 24 14.37 0.31 -26.05
C ALA A 24 13.63 1.64 -26.23
N ASP A 25 13.58 2.13 -27.46
CA ASP A 25 12.98 3.41 -27.81
C ASP A 25 11.70 3.18 -28.62
N CYS A 26 10.68 4.00 -28.38
CA CYS A 26 9.39 3.92 -29.05
C CYS A 26 9.43 4.70 -30.37
N THR A 27 8.93 4.10 -31.45
CA THR A 27 8.91 4.74 -32.78
C THR A 27 7.95 5.93 -32.88
N ASN A 28 6.98 6.04 -31.97
CA ASN A 28 6.09 7.20 -31.88
C ASN A 28 6.76 8.35 -31.09
N PRO A 29 7.06 9.50 -31.71
CA PRO A 29 7.70 10.65 -31.05
C PRO A 29 6.76 11.33 -30.04
N ALA A 30 5.43 11.26 -30.25
CA ALA A 30 4.42 11.76 -29.33
C ALA A 30 4.02 10.74 -28.24
N CYS A 31 4.84 9.69 -28.03
CA CYS A 31 4.56 8.65 -27.04
C CYS A 31 4.37 9.24 -25.63
N PRO A 32 3.21 9.01 -24.96
CA PRO A 32 2.93 9.54 -23.63
C PRO A 32 3.80 8.91 -22.53
N GLY A 33 4.57 7.86 -22.86
CA GLY A 33 5.63 7.31 -22.01
C GLY A 33 7.00 8.00 -22.17
N GLY A 34 7.13 9.00 -23.03
CA GLY A 34 8.36 9.81 -23.14
C GLY A 34 9.46 9.15 -23.96
N GLN A 35 9.05 8.35 -24.94
CA GLN A 35 9.87 7.66 -25.95
C GLN A 35 10.86 6.58 -25.44
N VAL A 36 11.65 6.87 -24.40
CA VAL A 36 12.73 5.98 -23.91
C VAL A 36 12.26 5.07 -22.78
N PHE A 37 12.36 3.76 -23.01
CA PHE A 37 12.00 2.72 -22.06
C PHE A 37 13.20 1.85 -21.67
N THR A 38 13.18 1.36 -20.43
CA THR A 38 14.15 0.39 -19.91
C THR A 38 13.43 -0.82 -19.32
N ILE A 39 14.19 -1.87 -19.02
CA ILE A 39 13.66 -3.08 -18.41
C ILE A 39 13.12 -2.76 -17.01
N CYS A 40 11.82 -2.99 -16.79
CA CYS A 40 11.24 -2.86 -15.47
C CYS A 40 11.75 -3.99 -14.56
N GLY A 41 12.43 -3.63 -13.47
CA GLY A 41 13.00 -4.59 -12.51
C GLY A 41 12.01 -5.57 -11.87
N PHE A 42 10.70 -5.34 -12.01
CA PHE A 42 9.62 -6.16 -11.46
C PHE A 42 9.04 -7.12 -12.51
N CYS A 43 8.38 -6.60 -13.56
CA CYS A 43 7.76 -7.44 -14.60
C CYS A 43 8.72 -7.89 -15.72
N LYS A 44 10.00 -7.50 -15.69
CA LYS A 44 11.06 -7.92 -16.62
C LYS A 44 10.77 -7.65 -18.12
N LYS A 45 9.97 -6.62 -18.43
CA LYS A 45 9.67 -6.16 -19.80
C LYS A 45 10.20 -4.74 -20.04
N PHE A 46 10.34 -4.34 -21.31
CA PHE A 46 10.73 -2.97 -21.72
C PHE A 46 9.57 -2.00 -21.52
N SER A 47 9.25 -1.71 -20.27
CA SER A 47 8.03 -1.00 -19.89
C SER A 47 8.26 0.08 -18.84
N PHE A 48 9.50 0.33 -18.43
CA PHE A 48 9.81 1.39 -17.48
C PHE A 48 10.23 2.67 -18.22
N ALA A 49 9.36 3.66 -18.24
CA ALA A 49 9.60 4.95 -18.88
C ALA A 49 10.61 5.76 -18.06
N VAL A 50 11.74 6.15 -18.66
CA VAL A 50 12.81 6.87 -17.95
C VAL A 50 12.34 8.27 -17.55
N LYS A 51 11.75 9.02 -18.50
CA LYS A 51 11.25 10.40 -18.31
C LYS A 51 10.31 10.55 -17.12
N PHE A 52 9.42 9.58 -16.92
CA PHE A 52 8.41 9.61 -15.85
C PHE A 52 8.76 8.75 -14.63
N SER A 53 9.77 7.89 -14.76
CA SER A 53 10.27 6.98 -13.73
C SER A 53 9.19 6.04 -13.15
N TYR A 54 8.33 5.48 -13.99
CA TYR A 54 7.39 4.40 -13.62
C TYR A 54 7.17 3.38 -14.74
N CYS A 55 6.50 2.28 -14.40
CA CYS A 55 6.16 1.22 -15.34
C CYS A 55 4.83 1.49 -16.05
N PHE A 56 4.79 1.36 -17.38
CA PHE A 56 3.59 1.48 -18.22
C PHE A 56 2.90 0.14 -18.52
N ASN A 57 3.53 -1.01 -18.28
CA ASN A 57 2.87 -2.31 -18.45
C ASN A 57 1.75 -2.46 -17.40
N PRO A 58 0.46 -2.58 -17.78
CA PRO A 58 -0.66 -2.68 -16.83
C PRO A 58 -0.61 -3.97 -16.01
N ASN A 59 -0.05 -5.05 -16.56
CA ASN A 59 0.13 -6.33 -15.87
C ASN A 59 1.33 -6.31 -14.90
N CYS A 60 2.02 -5.17 -14.76
CA CYS A 60 3.05 -4.99 -13.74
C CYS A 60 2.39 -4.58 -12.43
N ARG A 61 2.66 -5.31 -11.35
CA ARG A 61 2.20 -4.94 -10.00
C ARG A 61 2.68 -3.57 -9.51
N LEU A 62 3.73 -3.01 -10.11
CA LEU A 62 4.19 -1.62 -9.92
C LEU A 62 3.87 -0.70 -11.12
N TYR A 63 2.78 -0.97 -11.85
CA TYR A 63 2.22 -0.09 -12.88
C TYR A 63 1.95 1.30 -12.30
N LYS A 64 2.34 2.35 -13.02
CA LYS A 64 2.25 3.78 -12.64
C LYS A 64 2.82 4.18 -11.26
N LYS A 65 3.42 3.26 -10.50
CA LYS A 65 4.06 3.57 -9.21
C LYS A 65 5.41 4.27 -9.45
N LYS A 66 5.40 5.60 -9.29
CA LYS A 66 6.57 6.48 -9.43
C LYS A 66 7.71 6.01 -8.54
N ARG A 67 8.91 5.99 -9.13
CA ARG A 67 10.18 5.72 -8.46
C ARG A 67 11.14 6.88 -8.67
N THR A 68 12.10 7.02 -7.77
CA THR A 68 13.24 7.95 -7.92
C THR A 68 14.55 7.20 -7.71
N VAL A 69 15.67 7.84 -8.10
CA VAL A 69 17.01 7.28 -7.91
C VAL A 69 17.33 7.25 -6.41
N CYS A 70 17.77 6.08 -5.92
CA CYS A 70 18.31 5.96 -4.57
C CYS A 70 19.72 6.55 -4.52
N PRO A 71 20.03 7.52 -3.65
CA PRO A 71 21.37 8.11 -3.57
C PRO A 71 22.45 7.15 -3.04
N ILE A 72 22.06 6.00 -2.48
CA ILE A 72 22.97 5.03 -1.86
C ILE A 72 23.34 3.89 -2.83
N CYS A 73 22.45 3.51 -3.76
CA CYS A 73 22.73 2.42 -4.73
C CYS A 73 22.59 2.84 -6.20
N ASN A 74 22.28 4.11 -6.47
CA ASN A 74 22.13 4.69 -7.80
C ASN A 74 21.17 3.93 -8.74
N LYS A 75 20.15 3.27 -8.17
CA LYS A 75 19.06 2.60 -8.91
C LYS A 75 17.73 3.32 -8.72
N MET A 76 16.90 3.37 -9.78
CA MET A 76 15.51 3.86 -9.73
C MET A 76 14.62 2.91 -8.91
N SER A 77 14.70 3.07 -7.59
CA SER A 77 14.23 2.10 -6.60
C SER A 77 13.71 2.74 -5.30
N VAL A 78 13.71 4.08 -5.18
CA VAL A 78 13.00 4.76 -4.08
C VAL A 78 11.54 4.92 -4.47
N ILE A 79 10.62 4.55 -3.57
CA ILE A 79 9.18 4.84 -3.66
C ILE A 79 8.76 5.72 -2.48
N THR A 80 7.60 6.37 -2.59
CA THR A 80 6.89 6.89 -1.41
C THR A 80 6.06 5.76 -0.78
N TYR A 81 6.28 5.50 0.50
CA TYR A 81 5.57 4.49 1.29
C TYR A 81 5.11 5.14 2.62
N HIS A 82 3.80 5.17 2.87
CA HIS A 82 3.17 5.96 3.95
C HIS A 82 3.77 7.37 4.11
N GLY A 83 3.87 8.12 3.00
CA GLY A 83 4.41 9.49 2.97
C GLY A 83 5.95 9.60 3.05
N ARG A 84 6.68 8.51 3.29
CA ARG A 84 8.14 8.52 3.46
C ARG A 84 8.87 7.96 2.23
N PRO A 85 10.02 8.52 1.82
CA PRO A 85 10.85 7.94 0.77
C PRO A 85 11.56 6.68 1.28
N LEU A 86 11.46 5.59 0.52
CA LEU A 86 12.00 4.28 0.91
C LEU A 86 12.58 3.54 -0.29
N CYS A 87 13.83 3.08 -0.17
CA CYS A 87 14.45 2.23 -1.18
C CYS A 87 13.91 0.79 -1.12
N ILE A 88 13.38 0.26 -2.22
CA ILE A 88 12.91 -1.13 -2.34
C ILE A 88 13.89 -2.05 -3.08
N ASN A 89 15.12 -1.60 -3.32
CA ASN A 89 16.18 -2.48 -3.80
C ASN A 89 16.75 -3.30 -2.63
N ARG A 90 16.52 -4.62 -2.63
CA ARG A 90 17.08 -5.55 -1.62
C ARG A 90 18.61 -5.57 -1.56
N GLN A 91 19.30 -5.24 -2.66
CA GLN A 91 20.77 -5.15 -2.72
C GLN A 91 21.30 -3.76 -2.30
N CYS A 92 20.43 -2.82 -1.89
CA CYS A 92 20.88 -1.52 -1.43
C CYS A 92 21.63 -1.66 -0.08
N PRO A 93 22.83 -1.06 0.09
CA PRO A 93 23.57 -1.09 1.36
C PRO A 93 22.74 -0.64 2.58
N SER A 94 21.85 0.34 2.42
CA SER A 94 20.93 0.80 3.47
C SER A 94 19.95 -0.26 3.97
N ASN A 95 19.65 -1.25 3.13
CA ASN A 95 18.62 -2.24 3.37
C ASN A 95 19.21 -3.58 3.81
N ARG A 96 20.47 -3.86 3.50
CA ARG A 96 21.06 -5.21 3.57
C ARG A 96 20.91 -5.90 4.93
N LYS A 97 20.99 -5.16 6.04
CA LYS A 97 20.80 -5.70 7.42
C LYS A 97 19.33 -5.98 7.78
N ASN A 98 18.41 -5.41 7.02
CA ASN A 98 16.96 -5.42 7.25
C ASN A 98 16.22 -6.30 6.24
N VAL A 99 16.92 -6.94 5.29
CA VAL A 99 16.30 -7.89 4.35
C VAL A 99 16.34 -9.28 4.97
N THR A 100 15.19 -9.94 5.03
CA THR A 100 15.03 -11.32 5.51
C THR A 100 14.33 -12.18 4.47
N ARG A 101 14.27 -13.49 4.73
CA ARG A 101 13.41 -14.43 3.99
C ARG A 101 11.94 -14.02 4.16
N CYS A 102 11.19 -14.03 3.06
CA CYS A 102 9.77 -13.69 3.06
C CYS A 102 8.90 -14.93 3.27
N PHE A 103 8.01 -14.91 4.27
CA PHE A 103 7.06 -15.98 4.55
C PHE A 103 6.28 -16.46 3.30
N PHE A 104 5.85 -15.53 2.45
CA PHE A 104 4.91 -15.80 1.36
C PHE A 104 5.52 -16.30 0.04
N CYS A 105 6.78 -15.98 -0.21
CA CYS A 105 7.46 -16.35 -1.47
C CYS A 105 8.81 -17.01 -1.23
N ASP A 106 9.15 -17.28 0.02
CA ASP A 106 10.34 -18.00 0.49
C ASP A 106 11.71 -17.39 0.10
N ASN A 107 11.70 -16.19 -0.50
CA ASN A 107 12.89 -15.52 -1.02
C ASN A 107 13.43 -14.46 -0.05
N GLU A 108 14.76 -14.29 0.00
CA GLU A 108 15.43 -13.15 0.64
C GLU A 108 15.04 -11.84 -0.06
N SER A 109 14.04 -11.17 0.51
CA SER A 109 13.31 -10.08 -0.14
C SER A 109 12.31 -9.34 0.75
N PHE A 110 12.07 -9.82 1.97
CA PHE A 110 11.21 -9.12 2.93
C PHE A 110 12.01 -8.02 3.61
N LEU A 111 11.58 -6.77 3.50
CA LEU A 111 12.19 -5.66 4.20
C LEU A 111 11.52 -5.56 5.59
N LYS A 112 12.27 -5.89 6.64
CA LYS A 112 11.86 -5.83 8.06
C LYS A 112 12.53 -4.64 8.74
N SER A 113 11.77 -3.57 8.97
CA SER A 113 12.24 -2.34 9.63
C SER A 113 11.06 -1.60 10.28
N PRO A 114 11.29 -0.66 11.23
CA PRO A 114 10.22 0.07 11.91
C PRO A 114 9.27 0.86 10.99
N HIS A 115 9.66 1.12 9.74
CA HIS A 115 8.88 1.89 8.77
C HIS A 115 8.49 1.10 7.51
N ALA A 116 8.93 -0.16 7.40
CA ALA A 116 8.67 -1.02 6.25
C ALA A 116 8.70 -2.47 6.69
N MET A 117 7.58 -3.17 6.48
CA MET A 117 7.36 -4.57 6.83
C MET A 117 6.62 -5.22 5.65
N PHE A 118 7.33 -5.46 4.54
CA PHE A 118 6.72 -5.94 3.29
C PHE A 118 7.72 -6.66 2.38
N CYS A 119 7.21 -7.46 1.43
CA CYS A 119 8.05 -8.09 0.42
C CYS A 119 8.39 -7.14 -0.75
N THR A 120 9.63 -7.20 -1.24
CA THR A 120 10.14 -6.44 -2.40
C THR A 120 10.21 -7.26 -3.70
N LYS A 121 9.94 -8.56 -3.68
CA LYS A 121 10.06 -9.44 -4.86
C LYS A 121 8.84 -9.33 -5.77
N GLY A 122 9.06 -9.12 -7.07
CA GLY A 122 8.00 -8.74 -8.03
C GLY A 122 6.90 -9.76 -8.29
N ASP A 123 7.17 -11.03 -7.99
CA ASP A 123 6.28 -12.20 -8.10
C ASP A 123 5.65 -12.60 -6.75
N CYS A 124 6.06 -12.00 -5.63
CA CYS A 124 5.48 -12.31 -4.33
C CYS A 124 3.99 -11.90 -4.28
N PRO A 125 3.06 -12.78 -3.83
CA PRO A 125 1.64 -12.46 -3.76
C PRO A 125 1.34 -11.20 -2.94
N TYR A 126 2.18 -10.86 -1.96
CA TYR A 126 2.06 -9.68 -1.09
C TYR A 126 3.18 -8.64 -1.32
N LEU A 127 3.61 -8.44 -2.57
CA LEU A 127 4.56 -7.37 -2.96
C LEU A 127 4.06 -5.98 -2.50
N LEU A 128 4.88 -5.29 -1.70
CA LEU A 128 4.63 -3.98 -1.09
C LEU A 128 3.37 -3.87 -0.20
N GLU A 129 2.68 -4.97 0.09
CA GLU A 129 1.59 -5.00 1.07
C GLU A 129 2.17 -5.14 2.48
N ARG A 130 1.62 -4.42 3.47
CA ARG A 130 2.16 -4.42 4.83
C ARG A 130 1.78 -5.70 5.57
N VAL A 131 2.76 -6.28 6.23
CA VAL A 131 2.67 -7.56 6.94
C VAL A 131 3.15 -7.38 8.38
N TYR A 132 2.54 -8.11 9.30
CA TYR A 132 2.94 -8.17 10.70
C TYR A 132 3.24 -9.60 11.14
N GLU A 133 3.93 -9.70 12.28
CA GLU A 133 3.98 -10.91 13.08
C GLU A 133 2.56 -11.20 13.60
N CYS A 134 2.04 -12.39 13.31
CA CYS A 134 0.73 -12.79 13.79
C CYS A 134 0.80 -13.04 15.30
N PHE A 135 -0.09 -12.41 16.07
CA PHE A 135 -0.14 -12.56 17.52
C PHE A 135 -0.25 -14.02 18.00
N HIS A 136 -0.84 -14.90 17.19
CA HIS A 136 -1.12 -16.29 17.56
C HIS A 136 -0.06 -17.30 17.17
N CYS A 137 0.66 -17.10 16.06
CA CYS A 137 1.69 -18.04 15.59
C CYS A 137 3.10 -17.42 15.51
N GLY A 138 3.29 -16.15 15.86
CA GLY A 138 4.58 -15.44 15.79
C GLY A 138 5.07 -15.11 14.38
N GLU A 139 4.67 -15.89 13.38
CA GLU A 139 5.12 -15.76 11.99
C GLU A 139 4.74 -14.43 11.32
N LEU A 140 5.59 -13.96 10.39
CA LEU A 140 5.38 -12.80 9.51
C LEU A 140 4.34 -13.09 8.41
N SER A 141 3.13 -13.45 8.83
CA SER A 141 2.06 -13.99 7.99
C SER A 141 0.75 -13.21 8.07
N PHE A 142 0.64 -12.19 8.94
CA PHE A 142 -0.57 -11.39 9.06
C PHE A 142 -0.56 -10.23 8.06
N VAL A 143 -1.51 -10.19 7.13
CA VAL A 143 -1.59 -9.17 6.07
C VAL A 143 -2.48 -8.02 6.55
N GLU A 144 -1.94 -6.79 6.61
CA GLU A 144 -2.65 -5.63 7.19
C GLU A 144 -3.97 -5.32 6.46
N LYS A 145 -3.91 -5.26 5.14
CA LYS A 145 -5.03 -4.84 4.28
C LYS A 145 -6.20 -5.83 4.27
N GLU A 146 -5.89 -7.11 4.41
CA GLU A 146 -6.88 -8.19 4.48
C GLU A 146 -7.28 -8.51 5.92
N ALA A 147 -6.61 -7.90 6.92
CA ALA A 147 -6.83 -8.12 8.34
C ALA A 147 -6.79 -9.60 8.78
N ARG A 148 -6.03 -10.45 8.08
CA ARG A 148 -6.05 -11.92 8.22
C ARG A 148 -4.65 -12.52 8.36
N CYS A 149 -4.53 -13.60 9.14
CA CYS A 149 -3.33 -14.44 9.16
C CYS A 149 -3.33 -15.42 7.99
N LYS A 150 -2.23 -15.52 7.25
CA LYS A 150 -2.11 -16.37 6.06
C LYS A 150 -1.17 -17.57 6.26
N ASN A 151 -0.84 -17.92 7.50
CA ASN A 151 -0.17 -19.17 7.82
C ASN A 151 -1.20 -20.29 7.99
N PRO A 152 -1.25 -21.33 7.13
CA PRO A 152 -2.19 -22.44 7.26
C PRO A 152 -2.03 -23.25 8.56
N GLY A 153 -0.85 -23.20 9.20
CA GLY A 153 -0.60 -23.80 10.52
C GLY A 153 -1.08 -22.96 11.70
N CYS A 154 -1.68 -21.78 11.47
CA CYS A 154 -2.24 -20.96 12.54
C CYS A 154 -3.69 -21.37 12.84
N GLN A 155 -4.04 -21.49 14.13
CA GLN A 155 -5.43 -21.73 14.57
C GLN A 155 -6.43 -20.62 14.13
N TYR A 156 -5.91 -19.45 13.76
CA TYR A 156 -6.67 -18.32 13.20
C TYR A 156 -6.27 -18.04 11.75
N TYR A 157 -5.97 -19.10 10.97
CA TYR A 157 -5.76 -18.99 9.54
C TYR A 157 -7.01 -18.43 8.84
N ASP A 158 -6.79 -17.42 8.01
CA ASP A 158 -7.76 -16.64 7.24
C ASP A 158 -8.92 -15.99 8.02
N VAL A 159 -8.90 -16.04 9.36
CA VAL A 159 -9.88 -15.35 10.23
C VAL A 159 -9.61 -13.85 10.27
N GLU A 160 -10.65 -13.05 10.05
CA GLU A 160 -10.56 -11.59 10.03
C GLU A 160 -10.51 -10.96 11.43
N MET A 161 -9.51 -10.09 11.65
CA MET A 161 -9.16 -9.52 12.95
C MET A 161 -8.90 -8.01 12.94
N ALA A 162 -9.66 -7.30 13.78
CA ALA A 162 -9.45 -5.89 14.10
C ALA A 162 -8.52 -5.69 15.32
N LEU A 163 -8.12 -4.43 15.53
CA LEU A 163 -7.50 -4.00 16.79
C LEU A 163 -8.49 -4.15 17.95
N CYS A 164 -8.06 -4.78 19.04
CA CYS A 164 -8.79 -4.79 20.29
C CYS A 164 -8.65 -3.41 20.98
N PRO A 165 -9.74 -2.77 21.43
CA PRO A 165 -9.68 -1.47 22.09
C PRO A 165 -9.00 -1.53 23.48
N TYR A 166 -8.91 -2.72 24.10
CA TYR A 166 -8.35 -2.89 25.44
C TYR A 166 -6.84 -3.17 25.43
N CYS A 167 -6.39 -4.20 24.70
CA CYS A 167 -4.95 -4.54 24.64
C CYS A 167 -4.19 -3.90 23.47
N HIS A 168 -4.88 -3.19 22.56
CA HIS A 168 -4.32 -2.56 21.36
C HIS A 168 -3.58 -3.52 20.38
N LYS A 169 -3.73 -4.84 20.55
CA LYS A 169 -3.23 -5.88 19.65
C LYS A 169 -4.31 -6.23 18.60
N ARG A 170 -3.90 -6.75 17.43
CA ARG A 170 -4.83 -7.25 16.39
C ARG A 170 -5.37 -8.64 16.76
N THR A 171 -6.34 -8.65 17.67
CA THR A 171 -6.88 -9.85 18.32
C THR A 171 -8.40 -9.82 18.47
N ARG A 172 -9.10 -8.78 18.00
CA ARG A 172 -10.57 -8.76 18.03
C ARG A 172 -11.09 -9.47 16.78
N ILE A 173 -11.76 -10.60 16.94
CA ILE A 173 -12.33 -11.35 15.83
C ILE A 173 -13.53 -10.57 15.30
N VAL A 174 -13.54 -10.26 14.00
CA VAL A 174 -14.64 -9.55 13.33
C VAL A 174 -15.34 -10.39 12.26
N ASP A 175 -14.72 -11.50 11.85
CA ASP A 175 -15.31 -12.48 10.93
C ASP A 175 -16.67 -12.99 11.42
N SER A 176 -17.71 -12.82 10.59
CA SER A 176 -19.09 -13.19 10.90
C SER A 176 -19.35 -14.69 10.93
N ASN A 177 -18.46 -15.51 10.37
CA ASN A 177 -18.61 -16.97 10.37
C ASN A 177 -17.90 -17.61 11.56
N HIS A 178 -17.15 -16.84 12.36
CA HIS A 178 -16.38 -17.37 13.47
C HIS A 178 -17.22 -17.44 14.76
N PRO A 179 -17.23 -18.56 15.52
CA PRO A 179 -18.05 -18.72 16.74
C PRO A 179 -17.66 -17.82 17.92
N HIS A 180 -16.71 -16.90 17.71
CA HIS A 180 -16.19 -15.95 18.70
C HIS A 180 -16.15 -14.52 18.14
N GLN A 181 -16.98 -14.21 17.13
CA GLN A 181 -17.13 -12.86 16.60
C GLN A 181 -17.35 -11.83 17.73
N GLY A 182 -16.74 -10.65 17.56
CA GLY A 182 -16.79 -9.55 18.51
C GLY A 182 -15.80 -9.68 19.68
N ARG A 183 -15.40 -10.90 20.05
CA ARG A 183 -14.52 -11.19 21.20
C ARG A 183 -13.05 -10.94 20.87
N CYS A 184 -12.27 -10.71 21.93
CA CYS A 184 -10.82 -10.68 21.86
C CYS A 184 -10.24 -12.09 22.06
N SER A 185 -9.34 -12.52 21.17
CA SER A 185 -8.60 -13.79 21.25
C SER A 185 -7.36 -13.74 22.14
N ASN A 186 -7.04 -12.58 22.73
CA ASN A 186 -6.00 -12.47 23.75
C ASN A 186 -6.59 -12.87 25.12
N PRO A 187 -6.09 -13.93 25.79
CA PRO A 187 -6.62 -14.38 27.08
C PRO A 187 -6.52 -13.29 28.18
N GLU A 188 -5.55 -12.38 28.09
CA GLU A 188 -5.43 -11.21 29.00
C GLU A 188 -6.66 -10.26 28.96
N CYS A 189 -7.57 -10.45 27.99
CA CYS A 189 -8.74 -9.60 27.79
C CYS A 189 -10.08 -10.26 28.18
N SER A 190 -10.10 -11.55 28.57
CA SER A 190 -11.35 -12.31 28.81
C SER A 190 -12.29 -11.58 29.78
N ASP A 191 -11.72 -11.09 30.87
CA ASP A 191 -12.47 -10.59 32.02
C ASP A 191 -13.10 -9.22 31.73
N TYR A 192 -12.48 -8.43 30.86
CA TYR A 192 -13.01 -7.13 30.42
C TYR A 192 -14.28 -7.31 29.59
N PHE A 193 -14.27 -8.19 28.58
CA PHE A 193 -15.43 -8.40 27.71
C PHE A 193 -16.57 -9.14 28.42
N ASN A 194 -16.27 -10.06 29.33
CA ASN A 194 -17.28 -10.70 30.17
C ASN A 194 -17.99 -9.69 31.08
N ARG A 195 -17.25 -8.72 31.67
CA ARG A 195 -17.84 -7.63 32.46
C ARG A 195 -18.65 -6.66 31.59
N LYS A 196 -18.13 -6.25 30.43
CA LYS A 196 -18.84 -5.34 29.52
C LYS A 196 -20.18 -5.90 29.03
N ALA A 197 -20.22 -7.17 28.66
CA ALA A 197 -21.47 -7.84 28.26
C ALA A 197 -22.48 -7.93 29.42
N ALA A 198 -22.01 -8.10 30.66
CA ALA A 198 -22.87 -8.08 31.84
C ALA A 198 -23.39 -6.66 32.16
N GLU A 199 -22.56 -5.62 32.02
CA GLU A 199 -22.97 -4.22 32.18
C GLU A 199 -24.03 -3.81 31.14
N GLU A 200 -23.85 -4.20 29.88
CA GLU A 200 -24.80 -3.91 28.79
C GLU A 200 -26.12 -4.68 28.98
N ALA A 201 -26.08 -5.95 29.41
CA ALA A 201 -27.29 -6.71 29.75
C ALA A 201 -28.05 -6.16 30.98
N VAL A 202 -27.37 -5.50 31.91
CA VAL A 202 -28.01 -4.79 33.04
C VAL A 202 -28.58 -3.43 32.61
N ALA A 203 -28.02 -2.80 31.57
CA ALA A 203 -28.53 -1.54 31.01
C ALA A 203 -29.73 -1.73 30.06
N GLU A 204 -29.83 -2.88 29.37
CA GLU A 204 -31.00 -3.25 28.54
C GLU A 204 -32.15 -3.91 29.34
N ALA A 205 -31.95 -4.21 30.63
CA ALA A 205 -33.04 -4.69 31.47
C ALA A 205 -34.11 -3.59 31.62
N PRO A 206 -35.37 -3.82 31.19
CA PRO A 206 -36.44 -2.86 31.46
C PRO A 206 -36.61 -2.70 32.98
N PRO A 207 -36.96 -1.50 33.47
CA PRO A 207 -37.14 -1.28 34.91
C PRO A 207 -38.17 -2.27 35.42
N ALA A 208 -37.78 -3.05 36.45
CA ALA A 208 -38.69 -3.99 37.09
C ALA A 208 -39.93 -3.24 37.59
N ASP A 209 -41.10 -3.81 37.34
CA ASP A 209 -42.40 -3.23 37.69
C ASP A 209 -42.57 -3.15 39.22
N ILE A 210 -42.14 -2.04 39.81
CA ILE A 210 -42.40 -1.73 41.23
C ILE A 210 -43.76 -1.07 41.34
N GLY A 211 -44.81 -1.88 41.28
CA GLY A 211 -46.18 -1.44 41.54
C GLY A 211 -46.34 -0.85 42.94
N SER A 212 -46.44 0.47 43.06
CA SER A 212 -47.06 1.16 44.20
C SER A 212 -47.55 2.55 43.84
N THR A 213 -48.86 2.62 43.61
CA THR A 213 -49.64 3.83 43.44
C THR A 213 -49.60 4.73 44.68
N ILE A 214 -49.07 5.94 44.55
CA ILE A 214 -49.57 7.11 45.27
C ILE A 214 -49.66 8.28 44.29
N ALA A 215 -50.87 8.76 44.03
CA ALA A 215 -51.10 9.96 43.24
C ALA A 215 -50.85 11.22 44.09
N ILE A 216 -50.09 12.17 43.56
CA ILE A 216 -49.99 13.53 44.10
C ILE A 216 -50.65 14.47 43.09
N PRO A 217 -51.76 15.15 43.44
CA PRO A 217 -52.46 16.01 42.50
C PRO A 217 -51.71 17.33 42.26
N LEU A 218 -51.65 17.74 40.99
CA LEU A 218 -51.26 19.09 40.60
C LEU A 218 -52.38 20.07 40.97
N GLN A 219 -52.10 21.07 41.82
CA GLN A 219 -52.60 22.44 41.64
C GLN A 219 -51.94 23.47 42.57
N ASP A 220 -51.87 24.70 42.05
CA ASP A 220 -51.78 26.00 42.72
C ASP A 220 -50.64 26.28 43.71
N THR A 221 -49.57 26.91 43.19
CA THR A 221 -49.22 28.27 43.67
C THR A 221 -48.58 29.09 42.56
N LEU A 222 -49.31 30.10 42.06
CA LEU A 222 -48.77 31.19 41.23
C LEU A 222 -48.95 32.51 42.00
N GLN A 223 -48.01 33.45 41.80
CA GLN A 223 -48.07 34.87 42.19
C GLN A 223 -47.97 35.23 43.68
N GLN A 224 -46.76 35.62 44.11
CA GLN A 224 -46.46 36.99 44.57
C GLN A 224 -45.13 37.40 43.91
N MET A 225 -45.19 38.26 42.88
CA MET A 225 -44.88 39.70 42.94
C MET A 225 -43.44 39.99 43.44
N ALA A 226 -42.46 40.24 42.56
CA ALA A 226 -42.25 41.46 41.76
C ALA A 226 -41.55 42.59 42.54
N GLY A 227 -40.34 42.96 42.12
CA GLY A 227 -39.56 44.09 42.64
C GLY A 227 -38.09 44.05 42.21
N GLU A 228 -37.74 44.85 41.21
CA GLU A 228 -36.52 45.69 41.08
C GLU A 228 -35.10 45.18 41.49
N SER A 229 -33.98 45.59 40.88
CA SER A 229 -33.72 46.36 39.65
C SER A 229 -32.20 46.35 39.35
N ARG A 230 -31.83 46.20 38.06
CA ARG A 230 -30.62 46.70 37.35
C ARG A 230 -29.17 46.42 37.86
N LYS A 231 -28.28 46.38 36.84
CA LYS A 231 -26.80 46.45 36.85
C LYS A 231 -26.06 45.17 37.31
N ASP A 232 -24.86 44.86 36.81
CA ASP A 232 -23.98 45.61 35.89
C ASP A 232 -23.30 44.70 34.84
N THR A 233 -22.45 45.32 34.02
CA THR A 233 -21.90 44.89 32.73
C THR A 233 -20.72 43.90 32.90
N GLY A 234 -20.56 42.94 31.97
CA GLY A 234 -19.48 41.94 32.02
C GLY A 234 -19.33 41.10 30.75
N GLU A 235 -18.90 41.73 29.66
CA GLU A 235 -18.66 41.09 28.35
C GLU A 235 -17.34 40.29 28.35
N PRO A 236 -17.35 38.97 28.06
CA PRO A 236 -16.12 38.19 27.97
C PRO A 236 -15.46 38.36 26.59
N GLN A 237 -14.35 39.09 26.53
CA GLN A 237 -13.54 39.22 25.31
C GLN A 237 -12.92 37.87 24.87
N PRO A 238 -12.85 37.59 23.56
CA PRO A 238 -12.17 36.41 23.04
C PRO A 238 -10.65 36.55 23.13
N ALA A 239 -9.97 35.54 23.69
CA ALA A 239 -8.51 35.52 23.76
C ALA A 239 -7.88 35.38 22.36
N ALA A 240 -6.93 36.26 22.05
CA ALA A 240 -6.19 36.28 20.79
C ALA A 240 -5.19 35.09 20.68
N PRO A 241 -4.81 34.66 19.45
CA PRO A 241 -3.92 33.52 19.25
C PRO A 241 -2.46 33.84 19.61
N VAL A 242 -1.83 32.94 20.36
CA VAL A 242 -0.39 32.98 20.64
C VAL A 242 0.39 32.33 19.49
N VAL A 243 1.29 33.09 18.88
CA VAL A 243 2.31 32.64 17.91
C VAL A 243 3.66 33.26 18.34
N PRO A 244 4.82 32.75 17.91
CA PRO A 244 5.77 32.17 18.85
C PRO A 244 7.00 33.05 19.10
N GLU A 245 7.62 32.93 20.29
CA GLU A 245 8.93 33.53 20.51
C GLU A 245 10.07 32.72 19.88
N LYS A 246 10.90 33.46 19.13
CA LYS A 246 12.35 33.28 18.91
C LYS A 246 12.87 31.93 18.42
N MET A 247 13.36 31.95 17.19
CA MET A 247 14.35 30.97 16.70
C MET A 247 15.70 31.22 17.36
N ASP A 248 16.33 30.18 17.92
CA ASP A 248 17.75 30.20 18.22
C ASP A 248 18.57 29.89 16.96
N THR A 249 19.33 30.89 16.49
CA THR A 249 20.24 30.76 15.36
C THR A 249 21.52 30.05 15.81
N ILE A 250 21.62 28.75 15.56
CA ILE A 250 22.89 28.01 15.71
C ILE A 250 23.79 28.35 14.52
N ALA A 251 24.74 29.28 14.75
CA ALA A 251 25.83 29.53 13.82
C ALA A 251 26.79 28.33 13.79
N VAL A 252 26.98 27.73 12.61
CA VAL A 252 28.06 26.76 12.38
C VAL A 252 29.29 27.54 11.90
N PRO A 253 30.43 27.52 12.62
CA PRO A 253 31.64 28.18 12.15
C PRO A 253 32.19 27.45 10.92
N MET A 254 32.36 28.18 9.82
CA MET A 254 33.19 27.72 8.71
C MET A 254 34.66 27.72 9.18
N SER A 255 35.41 26.69 8.79
CA SER A 255 36.87 26.68 8.90
C SER A 255 37.45 26.56 7.50
N ASP A 256 38.26 27.54 7.12
CA ASP A 256 39.07 27.52 5.91
C ASP A 256 40.13 26.40 5.93
N ILE A 257 40.57 26.02 4.73
CA ILE A 257 41.82 25.37 4.28
C ILE A 257 41.44 24.58 2.99
N GLY A 258 42.04 24.81 1.83
CA GLY A 258 43.08 25.79 1.49
C GLY A 258 43.26 25.96 -0.02
N GLU A 259 44.02 26.97 -0.38
CA GLU A 259 44.27 27.51 -1.71
C GLU A 259 45.31 26.68 -2.51
N VAL A 260 44.99 26.24 -3.74
CA VAL A 260 46.00 25.87 -4.77
C VAL A 260 45.47 26.11 -6.20
N GLY A 261 46.06 27.08 -6.91
CA GLY A 261 46.49 26.97 -8.32
C GLY A 261 45.44 26.99 -9.48
N PRO A 262 45.70 27.69 -10.60
CA PRO A 262 44.70 27.93 -11.65
C PRO A 262 44.73 26.98 -12.87
N ALA A 263 43.72 27.20 -13.73
CA ALA A 263 43.34 26.48 -14.95
C ALA A 263 44.42 26.30 -16.04
N PRO A 264 44.08 25.54 -17.11
CA PRO A 264 43.93 26.24 -18.40
C PRO A 264 42.55 26.09 -19.06
N VAL A 265 42.29 27.02 -19.98
CA VAL A 265 41.02 27.24 -20.69
C VAL A 265 40.86 26.27 -21.87
N ALA A 266 39.62 25.81 -22.10
CA ALA A 266 39.17 25.33 -23.40
C ALA A 266 37.81 25.95 -23.74
N HIS A 267 37.74 26.69 -24.84
CA HIS A 267 36.51 27.28 -25.37
C HIS A 267 35.73 26.23 -26.19
N GLU A 268 34.41 26.14 -26.00
CA GLU A 268 33.53 25.78 -27.11
C GLU A 268 32.12 26.41 -26.99
N SER A 269 31.98 27.54 -27.67
CA SER A 269 30.85 28.00 -28.49
C SER A 269 29.43 27.51 -28.16
N VAL A 270 28.64 28.43 -27.59
CA VAL A 270 27.17 28.46 -27.69
C VAL A 270 26.75 28.86 -29.11
N PRO A 271 25.76 28.21 -29.74
CA PRO A 271 25.01 28.78 -30.85
C PRO A 271 23.80 29.58 -30.36
N GLU A 272 23.65 30.79 -30.90
CA GLU A 272 22.54 31.72 -30.66
C GLU A 272 21.14 31.11 -30.83
N ALA A 273 20.21 31.60 -30.00
CA ALA A 273 18.81 31.65 -30.37
C ALA A 273 18.56 32.86 -31.29
N SER A 274 17.78 32.68 -32.35
CA SER A 274 17.26 33.79 -33.17
C SER A 274 15.72 33.83 -33.14
N PRO A 275 15.08 35.01 -33.31
CA PRO A 275 13.69 35.24 -32.92
C PRO A 275 12.75 35.53 -34.12
N PHE A 276 11.48 35.87 -33.81
CA PHE A 276 10.34 36.09 -34.73
C PHE A 276 9.84 34.81 -35.43
N GLY A 277 8.55 34.55 -35.66
CA GLY A 277 7.23 35.16 -35.37
C GLY A 277 6.19 34.16 -35.96
N THR A 278 4.88 34.14 -35.69
CA THR A 278 3.90 35.14 -35.26
C THR A 278 2.60 34.41 -34.85
N ALA A 279 1.67 35.09 -34.18
CA ALA A 279 0.23 34.79 -34.07
C ALA A 279 -0.22 33.43 -33.49
N ALA A 280 -0.88 33.50 -32.34
CA ALA A 280 -1.82 32.46 -31.91
C ALA A 280 -3.10 32.55 -32.76
N GLU A 281 -3.63 31.41 -33.21
CA GLU A 281 -5.00 31.32 -33.74
C GLU A 281 -5.85 30.51 -32.76
N GLU A 282 -6.85 31.17 -32.21
CA GLU A 282 -7.74 30.64 -31.17
C GLU A 282 -8.90 29.88 -31.83
N LEU A 283 -8.80 28.54 -31.89
CA LEU A 283 -9.86 27.70 -32.44
C LEU A 283 -10.75 27.14 -31.32
N THR A 284 -11.97 27.65 -31.27
CA THR A 284 -13.05 27.22 -30.38
C THR A 284 -13.61 25.84 -30.78
N PRO A 285 -13.82 24.90 -29.83
CA PRO A 285 -14.42 23.61 -30.12
C PRO A 285 -15.94 23.63 -29.87
N GLU A 286 -16.71 24.17 -30.81
CA GLU A 286 -18.15 23.89 -30.91
C GLU A 286 -18.47 23.12 -32.20
N LYS A 287 -19.28 22.06 -32.05
CA LYS A 287 -19.89 21.23 -33.12
C LYS A 287 -18.92 20.38 -33.97
N LEU A 288 -18.72 19.14 -33.54
CA LEU A 288 -19.08 18.00 -34.41
C LEU A 288 -19.42 16.71 -33.61
N PHE A 289 -20.55 16.73 -32.90
CA PHE A 289 -21.23 15.49 -32.51
C PHE A 289 -22.19 15.09 -33.64
N LYS A 290 -21.87 14.01 -34.38
CA LYS A 290 -22.86 13.12 -35.04
C LYS A 290 -22.19 11.95 -35.77
N GLY A 291 -22.68 10.73 -35.53
CA GLY A 291 -22.58 9.61 -36.47
C GLY A 291 -21.58 8.50 -36.14
N ALA A 292 -21.94 7.61 -35.21
CA ALA A 292 -21.68 6.16 -35.27
C ALA A 292 -22.38 5.46 -34.10
N GLN A 293 -23.64 5.06 -34.29
CA GLN A 293 -24.22 3.93 -33.55
C GLN A 293 -23.90 2.63 -34.30
N ASP A 294 -24.04 1.51 -33.59
CA ASP A 294 -24.02 0.13 -34.09
C ASP A 294 -22.72 -0.33 -34.76
N GLU A 295 -21.96 -1.15 -34.02
CA GLU A 295 -22.02 -2.60 -34.26
C GLU A 295 -21.67 -3.36 -32.96
N THR A 296 -22.60 -4.20 -32.48
CA THR A 296 -22.36 -5.11 -31.36
C THR A 296 -21.94 -6.47 -31.94
N PRO A 297 -20.71 -6.98 -31.68
CA PRO A 297 -20.33 -8.30 -32.16
C PRO A 297 -21.15 -9.39 -31.45
N PRO A 298 -21.63 -10.43 -32.17
CA PRO A 298 -22.47 -11.47 -31.58
C PRO A 298 -21.67 -12.38 -30.63
N PRO A 299 -22.33 -13.00 -29.63
CA PRO A 299 -21.67 -13.90 -28.69
C PRO A 299 -21.24 -15.21 -29.37
N SER A 300 -20.00 -15.63 -29.11
CA SER A 300 -19.49 -16.93 -29.55
C SER A 300 -20.27 -18.09 -28.92
N PRO A 301 -20.58 -19.18 -29.66
CA PRO A 301 -21.23 -20.35 -29.09
C PRO A 301 -20.31 -21.11 -28.11
N PRO A 302 -20.86 -21.80 -27.10
CA PRO A 302 -20.06 -22.52 -26.11
C PRO A 302 -19.32 -23.70 -26.73
N GLN A 303 -18.03 -23.83 -26.43
CA GLN A 303 -17.27 -25.03 -26.77
C GLN A 303 -17.76 -26.21 -25.91
N LYS A 304 -18.07 -27.33 -26.58
CA LYS A 304 -18.46 -28.58 -25.91
C LYS A 304 -17.28 -29.13 -25.10
N GLU A 305 -17.58 -29.62 -23.91
CA GLU A 305 -16.69 -30.50 -23.16
C GLU A 305 -16.40 -31.75 -23.99
N ALA A 306 -15.12 -32.07 -24.16
CA ALA A 306 -14.64 -33.37 -24.59
C ALA A 306 -13.86 -33.98 -23.42
N SER A 307 -14.54 -34.82 -22.65
CA SER A 307 -13.92 -35.58 -21.56
C SER A 307 -13.11 -36.73 -22.14
N GLU A 308 -11.80 -36.53 -22.36
CA GLU A 308 -10.90 -37.66 -22.61
C GLU A 308 -10.53 -38.36 -21.29
N THR A 309 -11.15 -39.51 -21.07
CA THR A 309 -10.79 -40.46 -20.01
C THR A 309 -9.47 -41.14 -20.33
N ILE A 310 -8.43 -40.87 -19.55
CA ILE A 310 -7.19 -41.66 -19.57
C ILE A 310 -7.41 -42.93 -18.74
N PRO A 311 -7.28 -44.14 -19.31
CA PRO A 311 -7.31 -45.38 -18.52
C PRO A 311 -6.03 -45.52 -17.70
N VAL A 312 -6.20 -45.86 -16.42
CA VAL A 312 -5.11 -46.28 -15.54
C VAL A 312 -4.76 -47.72 -15.89
N ASP A 313 -3.58 -47.93 -16.47
CA ASP A 313 -3.04 -49.28 -16.67
C ASP A 313 -2.15 -49.68 -15.48
N ARG A 314 -2.22 -50.96 -15.12
CA ARG A 314 -1.77 -51.48 -13.81
C ARG A 314 -1.21 -52.89 -13.95
N ASP A 315 0.12 -53.00 -14.01
CA ASP A 315 0.94 -54.20 -13.83
C ASP A 315 2.40 -53.75 -13.60
N GLY A 316 3.28 -54.39 -12.82
CA GLY A 316 3.22 -55.45 -11.80
C GLY A 316 4.45 -55.25 -10.87
N GLN A 317 4.38 -55.46 -9.55
CA GLN A 317 4.44 -56.74 -8.80
C GLN A 317 5.85 -57.36 -8.67
N GLU A 318 6.35 -57.44 -7.42
CA GLU A 318 7.50 -58.20 -6.86
C GLU A 318 8.91 -57.96 -7.46
N GLU A 319 10.04 -58.05 -6.75
CA GLU A 319 10.39 -58.28 -5.32
C GLU A 319 11.47 -57.18 -4.94
N ALA A 320 12.19 -57.10 -3.80
CA ALA A 320 12.48 -58.10 -2.78
C ALA A 320 12.72 -57.60 -1.33
N ALA A 321 12.94 -58.57 -0.45
CA ALA A 321 13.35 -58.58 0.96
C ALA A 321 14.22 -57.44 1.57
N PRO A 322 14.15 -57.23 2.91
CA PRO A 322 14.98 -56.29 3.66
C PRO A 322 16.28 -56.92 4.19
N VAL A 323 17.31 -56.10 4.40
CA VAL A 323 18.47 -56.43 5.25
C VAL A 323 18.43 -55.55 6.50
N ALA A 324 18.49 -56.19 7.67
CA ALA A 324 18.56 -55.54 8.97
C ALA A 324 19.87 -55.90 9.69
N GLN A 325 20.21 -55.12 10.72
CA GLN A 325 21.28 -55.36 11.72
C GLN A 325 22.72 -55.11 11.25
N HIS A 326 23.67 -54.64 12.09
CA HIS A 326 23.64 -53.67 13.21
C HIS A 326 25.13 -53.22 13.46
N PRO A 327 25.54 -52.55 14.56
CA PRO A 327 26.77 -51.74 14.57
C PRO A 327 28.02 -52.46 15.09
N THR A 328 29.16 -51.80 14.89
CA THR A 328 30.36 -51.81 15.77
C THR A 328 30.94 -50.41 15.80
#